data_AF-A0A6G1RAC8-F1
#
_entry.id   AF-A0A6G1RAC8-F1
#
_cell.length_a   1.000
_cell.length_b   1.000
_cell.length_c   1.000
_cell.angle_alpha   90.00
_cell.angle_beta   90.00
_cell.angle_gamma   90.00
#
_symmetry.space_group_name_H-M   'P 1'
#
loop_
_entity.id
_entity.type
_entity.pdbx_description
1 polymer ?
#
loop_
_entity_poly.entity_id
_entity_poly.type
_entity_poly.pdbx_seq_one_letter_code
_entity_poly.pdbx_strand_id
1 'polypeptide(L)'
;AGLRINPRMNKCKKPYIDQTTNLEKFGPEILSEIEKLFAKKFTYTKPVSNEWQLPDASDAFTCDHKEFNSLLALKDSMNEVKNQLSDKNLEEWHQHTSFTNKAGKIIPHVKKSVNAELCTQAWCKFHEILCSFPVLPEEALQDGELNSVHLCEAPGAFIASLNHYLKSHQVPCDWNWVANTLNPYHEANDTLMMIMDDRLIANTLPWWYFGPDNTGDVMTLKHLTGLQNFVSNMTTVHLVTADGSFDCQGNPGEQEALVSPLHYCETVTALMILGAGGSFVLKMFTLFEHCSTNLLFLLNCSFEEVHIFKPATSKAGN
;
A
#
# COMPACT_ATOMS: atom_id res chain seq x y z
N ALA A 1 38.32 -28.86 -13.19
CA ALA A 1 38.15 -29.15 -11.75
C ALA A 1 36.69 -28.90 -11.40
N GLY A 2 35.90 -29.96 -11.24
CA GLY A 2 34.46 -29.86 -11.03
C GLY A 2 34.13 -29.51 -9.57
N LEU A 3 33.38 -28.44 -9.37
CA LEU A 3 32.74 -28.11 -8.10
C LEU A 3 31.31 -28.64 -8.13
N ARG A 4 31.11 -29.81 -7.50
CA ARG A 4 29.80 -30.34 -7.14
C ARG A 4 29.21 -29.42 -6.07
N ILE A 5 28.23 -28.62 -6.44
CA ILE A 5 27.37 -27.93 -5.47
C ILE A 5 26.33 -28.94 -5.01
N ASN A 6 26.42 -29.37 -3.75
CA ASN A 6 25.40 -30.18 -3.09
C ASN A 6 24.10 -29.37 -3.01
N PRO A 7 22.99 -29.79 -3.63
CA PRO A 7 21.70 -29.20 -3.35
C PRO A 7 21.25 -29.75 -1.99
N ARG A 8 21.46 -28.98 -0.92
CA ARG A 8 20.67 -29.20 0.30
C ARG A 8 19.23 -28.92 -0.08
N MET A 9 18.48 -29.98 -0.35
CA MET A 9 17.02 -29.96 -0.43
C MET A 9 16.50 -29.30 0.84
N ASN A 10 16.08 -28.03 0.74
CA ASN A 10 15.21 -27.45 1.73
C ASN A 10 13.95 -28.31 1.74
N LYS A 11 13.70 -28.98 2.87
CA LYS A 11 12.48 -29.74 3.09
C LYS A 11 11.31 -28.81 2.77
N CYS A 12 10.59 -29.12 1.68
CA CYS A 12 9.33 -28.50 1.34
C CYS A 12 8.44 -28.60 2.60
N LYS A 13 8.21 -27.47 3.28
CA LYS A 13 7.26 -27.42 4.39
C LYS A 13 5.91 -27.81 3.79
N LYS A 14 5.24 -28.75 4.44
CA LYS A 14 3.93 -29.30 4.03
C LYS A 14 2.96 -28.16 3.64
N PRO A 15 2.05 -28.40 2.68
CA PRO A 15 1.00 -27.44 2.35
C PRO A 15 0.26 -27.00 3.62
N TYR A 16 -0.07 -25.71 3.68
CA TYR A 16 -0.80 -25.10 4.78
C TYR A 16 -2.10 -25.88 5.01
N ILE A 17 -2.15 -26.62 6.10
CA ILE A 17 -3.38 -27.21 6.61
C ILE A 17 -4.12 -26.05 7.24
N ASP A 18 -5.31 -25.75 6.72
CA ASP A 18 -6.23 -24.78 7.31
C ASP A 18 -6.50 -25.19 8.76
N GLN A 19 -5.75 -24.62 9.69
CA GLN A 19 -6.01 -24.77 11.11
C GLN A 19 -7.22 -23.89 11.38
N THR A 20 -8.41 -24.44 11.18
CA THR A 20 -9.66 -23.83 11.61
C THR A 20 -9.54 -23.60 13.10
N THR A 21 -9.21 -22.35 13.47
CA THR A 21 -9.10 -21.96 14.86
C THR A 21 -10.49 -22.10 15.45
N ASN A 22 -10.66 -22.98 16.43
CA ASN A 22 -11.96 -23.13 17.08
C ASN A 22 -12.27 -21.84 17.86
N LEU A 23 -13.04 -20.95 17.21
CA LEU A 23 -13.48 -19.67 17.74
C LEU A 23 -14.47 -19.82 18.89
N GLU A 24 -15.13 -20.98 19.04
CA GLU A 24 -16.10 -21.28 20.12
C GLU A 24 -15.44 -21.31 21.51
N LYS A 25 -14.10 -21.34 21.57
CA LYS A 25 -13.33 -21.26 22.82
C LYS A 25 -13.27 -19.85 23.40
N PHE A 26 -13.62 -18.82 22.63
CA PHE A 26 -13.57 -17.42 23.06
C PHE A 26 -14.97 -16.92 23.44
N GLY A 27 -15.04 -16.10 24.48
CA GLY A 27 -16.29 -15.45 24.87
C GLY A 27 -16.79 -14.47 23.79
N PRO A 28 -18.10 -14.14 23.79
CA PRO A 28 -18.72 -13.30 22.77
C PRO A 28 -18.11 -11.90 22.67
N GLU A 29 -17.63 -11.33 23.78
CA GLU A 29 -16.96 -10.02 23.80
C GLU A 29 -15.66 -10.02 22.99
N ILE A 30 -14.85 -11.09 23.13
CA ILE A 30 -13.58 -11.23 22.39
C ILE A 30 -13.85 -11.39 20.90
N LEU A 31 -14.85 -12.21 20.54
CA LEU A 31 -15.23 -12.40 19.14
C LEU A 31 -15.72 -11.10 18.50
N SER A 32 -16.56 -10.32 19.21
CA SER A 32 -17.00 -9.01 18.74
C SER A 32 -15.85 -8.02 18.59
N GLU A 33 -14.86 -8.08 19.49
CA GLU A 33 -13.68 -7.22 19.38
C GLU A 33 -12.81 -7.57 18.16
N ILE A 34 -12.60 -8.87 17.90
CA ILE A 34 -11.88 -9.34 16.72
C ILE A 34 -12.60 -8.89 15.45
N GLU A 35 -13.91 -9.09 15.37
CA GLU A 35 -14.72 -8.66 14.23
C GLU A 35 -14.57 -7.15 13.97
N LYS A 36 -14.67 -6.33 15.02
CA LYS A 36 -14.47 -4.87 14.93
C LYS A 36 -13.07 -4.46 14.45
N LEU A 37 -12.05 -5.29 14.69
CA LEU A 37 -10.69 -5.00 14.22
C LEU A 37 -10.57 -5.18 12.71
N PHE A 38 -11.17 -6.23 12.15
CA PHE A 38 -11.11 -6.57 10.72
C PHE A 38 -12.23 -5.92 9.88
N ALA A 39 -13.29 -5.41 10.51
CA ALA A 39 -14.43 -4.79 9.82
C ALA A 39 -14.26 -3.29 9.53
N LYS A 40 -13.07 -2.69 9.74
CA LYS A 40 -12.82 -1.25 9.53
C LYS A 40 -12.70 -0.89 8.06
N LYS A 41 -13.84 -0.96 7.36
CA LYS A 41 -13.99 -0.58 5.97
C LYS A 41 -15.16 0.38 5.78
N PHE A 42 -15.01 1.28 4.82
CA PHE A 42 -16.06 2.17 4.34
C PHE A 42 -16.05 2.09 2.82
N THR A 43 -17.22 1.94 2.20
CA THR A 43 -17.38 1.88 0.75
C THR A 43 -18.13 3.12 0.30
N TYR A 44 -17.61 3.80 -0.73
CA TYR A 44 -18.34 4.88 -1.36
C TYR A 44 -19.47 4.33 -2.23
N THR A 45 -20.65 4.91 -2.09
CA THR A 45 -21.81 4.60 -2.94
C THR A 45 -21.99 5.72 -3.94
N LYS A 46 -21.81 5.43 -5.23
CA LYS A 46 -22.03 6.41 -6.30
C LYS A 46 -23.49 6.88 -6.32
N PRO A 47 -23.75 8.17 -6.52
CA PRO A 47 -25.11 8.70 -6.59
C PRO A 47 -25.82 8.20 -7.85
N VAL A 48 -27.11 7.90 -7.73
CA VAL A 48 -27.96 7.43 -8.84
C VAL A 48 -28.04 8.48 -9.97
N SER A 49 -27.92 9.77 -9.62
CA SER A 49 -27.95 10.89 -10.55
C SER A 49 -26.69 11.03 -11.42
N ASN A 50 -25.69 10.16 -11.25
CA ASN A 50 -24.41 10.20 -11.97
C ASN A 50 -23.70 11.57 -11.88
N GLU A 51 -23.87 12.27 -10.75
CA GLU A 51 -23.27 13.60 -10.50
C GLU A 51 -21.75 13.55 -10.29
N TRP A 52 -21.20 12.40 -9.94
CA TRP A 52 -19.76 12.21 -9.76
C TRP A 52 -19.12 11.94 -11.11
N GLN A 53 -18.78 13.03 -11.81
CA GLN A 53 -18.13 13.01 -13.10
C GLN A 53 -16.92 13.94 -13.07
N LEU A 54 -15.91 13.61 -13.86
CA LEU A 54 -14.77 14.49 -14.03
C LEU A 54 -15.23 15.80 -14.69
N PRO A 55 -14.70 16.96 -14.25
CA PRO A 55 -14.96 18.22 -14.93
C PRO A 55 -14.33 18.21 -16.32
N ASP A 56 -14.81 19.08 -17.20
CA ASP A 56 -14.13 19.35 -18.47
C ASP A 56 -12.69 19.82 -18.22
N ALA A 57 -11.77 19.41 -19.09
CA ALA A 57 -10.36 19.74 -18.95
C ALA A 57 -10.08 21.26 -18.96
N SER A 58 -10.98 22.06 -19.55
CA SER A 58 -10.92 23.53 -19.52
C SER A 58 -11.23 24.14 -18.16
N ASP A 59 -11.97 23.40 -17.31
CA ASP A 59 -12.48 23.86 -16.02
C ASP A 59 -11.66 23.26 -14.86
N ALA A 60 -10.83 22.26 -15.15
CA ALA A 60 -9.90 21.69 -14.19
C ALA A 60 -8.87 22.74 -13.74
N PHE A 61 -8.68 22.85 -12.42
CA PHE A 61 -7.69 23.75 -11.79
C PHE A 61 -7.91 25.26 -12.07
N THR A 62 -9.13 25.68 -12.43
CA THR A 62 -9.44 27.10 -12.69
C THR A 62 -9.97 27.86 -11.48
N CYS A 63 -10.28 27.18 -10.38
CA CYS A 63 -10.78 27.77 -9.15
C CYS A 63 -9.89 27.43 -7.95
N ASP A 64 -9.96 28.27 -6.92
CA ASP A 64 -9.33 28.00 -5.65
C ASP A 64 -9.96 26.76 -4.99
N HIS A 65 -9.16 26.05 -4.20
CA HIS A 65 -9.65 24.92 -3.44
C HIS A 65 -10.73 25.36 -2.45
N LYS A 66 -11.69 24.48 -2.23
CA LYS A 66 -12.74 24.67 -1.23
C LYS A 66 -12.37 23.91 0.03
N GLU A 67 -12.29 24.64 1.14
CA GLU A 67 -12.17 24.02 2.45
C GLU A 67 -13.52 23.53 2.97
N PHE A 68 -13.49 22.37 3.62
CA PHE A 68 -14.66 21.79 4.27
C PHE A 68 -14.52 21.96 5.78
N ASN A 69 -15.11 23.02 6.33
CA ASN A 69 -14.99 23.39 7.74
C ASN A 69 -15.30 22.24 8.72
N SER A 70 -16.24 21.34 8.37
CA SER A 70 -16.53 20.16 9.19
C SER A 70 -15.38 19.16 9.23
N LEU A 71 -14.64 18.99 8.14
CA LEU A 71 -13.46 18.12 8.09
C LEU A 71 -12.27 18.78 8.79
N LEU A 72 -12.07 20.09 8.59
CA LEU A 72 -11.03 20.83 9.31
C LEU A 72 -11.25 20.80 10.82
N ALA A 73 -12.50 20.90 11.30
CA ALA A 73 -12.81 20.73 12.71
C ALA A 73 -12.45 19.33 13.25
N LEU A 74 -12.55 18.27 12.41
CA LEU A 74 -12.09 16.93 12.77
C LEU A 74 -10.56 16.83 12.80
N LYS A 75 -9.86 17.48 11.85
CA LYS A 75 -8.39 17.62 11.87
C LYS A 75 -7.94 18.27 13.17
N ASP A 76 -8.53 19.42 13.52
CA ASP A 76 -8.21 20.17 14.74
C ASP A 76 -8.48 19.34 15.99
N SER A 77 -9.65 18.70 16.08
CA SER A 77 -10.00 17.85 17.22
C SER A 77 -9.06 16.66 17.37
N MET A 78 -8.64 16.01 16.27
CA MET A 78 -7.69 14.90 16.33
C MET A 78 -6.30 15.38 16.74
N ASN A 79 -5.84 16.52 16.19
CA ASN A 79 -4.54 17.08 16.52
C ASN A 79 -4.47 17.55 17.97
N GLU A 80 -5.55 18.08 18.53
CA GLU A 80 -5.66 18.40 19.96
C GLU A 80 -5.43 17.15 20.84
N VAL A 81 -6.01 16.00 20.47
CA VAL A 81 -5.77 14.73 21.18
C VAL A 81 -4.32 14.26 21.01
N LYS A 82 -3.75 14.34 19.81
CA LYS A 82 -2.34 13.98 19.56
C LYS A 82 -1.39 14.84 20.39
N ASN A 83 -1.68 16.13 20.54
CA ASN A 83 -0.84 17.08 21.27
C ASN A 83 -0.75 16.80 22.77
N GLN A 84 -1.71 16.06 23.35
CA GLN A 84 -1.62 15.59 24.74
C GLN A 84 -0.46 14.60 24.97
N LEU A 85 0.20 14.16 23.90
CA LEU A 85 1.33 13.23 23.92
C LEU A 85 2.66 13.90 23.59
N SER A 86 2.68 15.19 23.27
CA SER A 86 3.89 15.91 22.83
C SER A 86 4.98 16.03 23.91
N ASP A 87 4.62 15.84 25.18
CA ASP A 87 5.54 15.84 26.32
C ASP A 87 6.14 14.46 26.62
N LYS A 88 5.70 13.40 25.93
CA LYS A 88 6.16 12.03 26.17
C LYS A 88 7.48 11.75 25.47
N ASN A 89 8.34 10.98 26.12
CA ASN A 89 9.54 10.45 25.49
C ASN A 89 9.14 9.52 24.34
N LEU A 90 9.73 9.72 23.16
CA LEU A 90 9.39 8.97 21.95
C LEU A 90 9.66 7.46 22.09
N GLU A 91 10.77 7.08 22.74
CA GLU A 91 11.12 5.67 22.92
C GLU A 91 10.13 4.98 23.86
N GLU A 92 9.83 5.59 25.01
CA GLU A 92 8.84 5.08 25.96
C GLU A 92 7.44 4.99 25.34
N TRP A 93 7.05 6.00 24.55
CA TRP A 93 5.79 5.99 23.81
C TRP A 93 5.74 4.87 22.77
N HIS A 94 6.82 4.65 22.03
CA HIS A 94 6.92 3.54 21.08
C HIS A 94 6.86 2.18 21.77
N GLN A 95 7.49 2.02 22.93
CA GLN A 95 7.38 0.79 23.74
C GLN A 95 5.93 0.57 24.20
N HIS A 96 5.29 1.62 24.74
CA HIS A 96 3.90 1.56 25.20
C HIS A 96 2.93 1.19 24.08
N THR A 97 2.95 1.92 22.96
CA THR A 97 2.07 1.67 21.82
C THR A 97 2.31 0.33 21.15
N SER A 98 3.56 -0.17 21.18
CA SER A 98 3.87 -1.52 20.70
C SER A 98 3.30 -2.59 21.64
N PHE A 99 3.36 -2.37 22.95
CA PHE A 99 2.79 -3.28 23.96
C PHE A 99 1.26 -3.32 23.91
N THR A 100 0.59 -2.18 23.70
CA THR A 100 -0.88 -2.10 23.65
C THR A 100 -1.47 -2.46 22.28
N ASN A 101 -0.65 -2.62 21.24
CA ASN A 101 -1.10 -3.04 19.92
C ASN A 101 -1.60 -4.49 19.95
N LYS A 102 -2.92 -4.68 19.97
CA LYS A 102 -3.59 -5.98 19.97
C LYS A 102 -3.21 -6.85 18.77
N ALA A 103 -3.00 -6.24 17.62
CA ALA A 103 -2.54 -6.91 16.40
C ALA A 103 -1.01 -7.14 16.37
N GLY A 104 -0.26 -6.68 17.37
CA GLY A 104 1.20 -6.75 17.43
C GLY A 104 1.74 -8.19 17.43
N LYS A 105 0.92 -9.18 17.81
CA LYS A 105 1.27 -10.61 17.78
C LYS A 105 1.04 -11.28 16.43
N ILE A 106 0.33 -10.65 15.48
CA ILE A 106 0.05 -11.21 14.17
C ILE A 106 1.35 -11.39 13.39
N ILE A 107 2.19 -10.36 13.29
CA ILE A 107 3.45 -10.43 12.52
C ILE A 107 4.38 -11.55 13.04
N PRO A 108 4.69 -11.65 14.36
CA PRO A 108 5.46 -12.77 14.88
C PRO A 108 4.82 -14.15 14.61
N HIS A 109 3.49 -14.24 14.68
CA HIS A 109 2.78 -15.47 14.36
C HIS A 109 2.95 -15.85 12.89
N VAL A 110 2.72 -14.92 11.96
CA VAL A 110 2.90 -15.11 10.52
C VAL A 110 4.34 -15.57 10.23
N LYS A 111 5.36 -14.87 10.75
CA LYS A 111 6.77 -15.29 10.59
C LYS A 111 7.07 -16.71 11.06
N LYS A 112 6.39 -17.18 12.11
CA LYS A 112 6.60 -18.51 12.67
C LYS A 112 5.83 -19.60 11.90
N SER A 113 4.58 -19.29 11.55
CA SER A 113 3.61 -20.26 11.01
C SER A 113 3.70 -20.39 9.50
N VAL A 114 3.99 -19.30 8.80
CA VAL A 114 4.10 -19.26 7.33
C VAL A 114 5.50 -18.87 6.90
N ASN A 115 5.91 -19.35 5.73
CA ASN A 115 7.20 -19.00 5.14
C ASN A 115 7.12 -17.66 4.39
N ALA A 116 6.67 -16.61 5.09
CA ALA A 116 6.49 -15.27 4.53
C ALA A 116 7.85 -14.56 4.37
N GLU A 117 8.26 -14.35 3.13
CA GLU A 117 9.41 -13.50 2.80
C GLU A 117 9.10 -12.04 3.13
N LEU A 118 10.11 -11.32 3.63
CA LEU A 118 9.99 -9.90 3.98
C LEU A 118 8.72 -9.58 4.80
N CYS A 119 8.37 -10.44 5.76
CA CYS A 119 7.16 -10.30 6.57
C CYS A 119 7.25 -9.08 7.50
N THR A 120 6.89 -7.91 6.98
CA THR A 120 6.78 -6.64 7.71
C THR A 120 5.32 -6.35 8.07
N GLN A 121 5.08 -5.20 8.69
CA GLN A 121 3.71 -4.73 8.89
C GLN A 121 3.01 -4.39 7.57
N ALA A 122 3.73 -3.79 6.61
CA ALA A 122 3.22 -3.50 5.27
C ALA A 122 2.82 -4.80 4.54
N TRP A 123 3.63 -5.85 4.67
CA TRP A 123 3.31 -7.18 4.13
C TRP A 123 1.96 -7.68 4.66
N CYS A 124 1.74 -7.61 5.98
CA CYS A 124 0.50 -8.07 6.61
C CYS A 124 -0.70 -7.22 6.20
N LYS A 125 -0.55 -5.89 6.08
CA LYS A 125 -1.61 -4.98 5.62
C LYS A 125 -2.05 -5.36 4.21
N PHE A 126 -1.11 -5.55 3.30
CA PHE A 126 -1.43 -5.89 1.91
C PHE A 126 -1.99 -7.30 1.78
N HIS A 127 -1.49 -8.26 2.57
CA HIS A 127 -2.06 -9.60 2.59
C HIS A 127 -3.52 -9.59 3.06
N GLU A 128 -3.83 -8.77 4.07
CA GLU A 128 -5.19 -8.57 4.55
C GLU A 128 -6.09 -7.93 3.47
N ILE A 129 -5.55 -6.97 2.70
CA ILE A 129 -6.24 -6.36 1.55
C ILE A 129 -6.56 -7.41 0.47
N LEU A 130 -5.57 -8.22 0.06
CA LEU A 130 -5.75 -9.29 -0.94
C LEU A 130 -6.79 -10.34 -0.52
N CYS A 131 -6.93 -10.60 0.78
CA CYS A 131 -7.94 -11.51 1.30
C CYS A 131 -9.32 -10.86 1.52
N SER A 132 -9.41 -9.53 1.53
CA SER A 132 -10.64 -8.79 1.84
C SER A 132 -11.35 -8.25 0.61
N PHE A 133 -10.63 -8.05 -0.49
CA PHE A 133 -11.13 -7.46 -1.72
C PHE A 133 -10.65 -8.26 -2.95
N PRO A 134 -11.43 -8.30 -4.05
CA PRO A 134 -11.01 -8.89 -5.31
C PRO A 134 -10.02 -7.98 -6.05
N VAL A 135 -8.84 -7.79 -5.46
CA VAL A 135 -7.81 -6.87 -5.98
C VAL A 135 -7.25 -7.32 -7.33
N LEU A 136 -7.23 -8.63 -7.58
CA LEU A 136 -6.75 -9.19 -8.84
C LEU A 136 -7.95 -9.36 -9.78
N PRO A 137 -7.98 -8.66 -10.94
CA PRO A 137 -9.09 -8.78 -11.88
C PRO A 137 -9.28 -10.23 -12.35
N GLU A 138 -10.52 -10.70 -12.41
CA GLU A 138 -10.81 -12.09 -12.82
C GLU A 138 -10.29 -12.42 -14.22
N GLU A 139 -10.34 -11.45 -15.14
CA GLU A 139 -9.84 -11.57 -16.51
C GLU A 139 -8.34 -11.91 -16.55
N ALA A 140 -7.53 -11.24 -15.73
CA ALA A 140 -6.10 -11.50 -15.60
C ALA A 140 -5.81 -12.95 -15.15
N LEU A 141 -6.67 -13.47 -14.25
CA LEU A 141 -6.56 -14.83 -13.73
C LEU A 141 -6.99 -15.88 -14.76
N GLN A 142 -7.92 -15.55 -15.65
CA GLN A 142 -8.39 -16.43 -16.72
C GLN A 142 -7.39 -16.52 -17.87
N ASP A 143 -6.83 -15.37 -18.28
CA ASP A 143 -5.84 -15.30 -19.36
C ASP A 143 -4.48 -15.88 -18.94
N GLY A 144 -4.25 -15.98 -17.63
CA GLY A 144 -3.04 -16.58 -17.06
C GLY A 144 -1.83 -15.65 -17.10
N GLU A 145 -1.98 -14.37 -17.42
CA GLU A 145 -0.94 -13.35 -17.35
C GLU A 145 -1.34 -12.28 -16.32
N LEU A 146 -0.48 -12.04 -15.33
CA LEU A 146 -0.69 -10.99 -14.32
C LEU A 146 0.47 -9.99 -14.37
N ASN A 147 0.20 -8.78 -14.81
CA ASN A 147 1.15 -7.66 -14.72
C ASN A 147 0.80 -6.70 -13.58
N SER A 148 1.76 -6.39 -12.70
CA SER A 148 1.60 -5.40 -11.62
C SER A 148 2.71 -4.35 -11.59
N VAL A 149 2.37 -3.14 -11.12
CA VAL A 149 3.34 -2.05 -10.90
C VAL A 149 3.26 -1.58 -9.45
N HIS A 150 4.41 -1.45 -8.78
CA HIS A 150 4.47 -1.10 -7.37
C HIS A 150 5.31 0.17 -7.17
N LEU A 151 4.66 1.27 -6.78
CA LEU A 151 5.25 2.60 -6.61
C LEU A 151 5.68 2.81 -5.15
N CYS A 152 6.85 3.45 -4.97
CA CYS A 152 7.44 3.74 -3.66
C CYS A 152 7.50 2.51 -2.74
N GLU A 153 7.86 1.37 -3.30
CA GLU A 153 7.59 0.04 -2.73
C GLU A 153 8.73 -0.48 -1.85
N ALA A 154 9.85 0.25 -1.69
CA ALA A 154 10.91 -0.21 -0.80
C ALA A 154 10.36 -0.55 0.59
N PRO A 155 10.83 -1.63 1.24
CA PRO A 155 11.84 -2.59 0.77
C PRO A 155 11.26 -3.75 -0.06
N GLY A 156 9.97 -3.73 -0.41
CA GLY A 156 9.32 -4.71 -1.28
C GLY A 156 8.19 -5.52 -0.64
N ALA A 157 7.50 -4.96 0.34
CA ALA A 157 6.63 -5.73 1.22
C ALA A 157 5.33 -6.19 0.57
N PHE A 158 4.71 -5.36 -0.26
CA PHE A 158 3.52 -5.72 -1.01
C PHE A 158 3.88 -6.71 -2.12
N ILE A 159 5.04 -6.55 -2.79
CA ILE A 159 5.56 -7.52 -3.78
C ILE A 159 5.73 -8.90 -3.13
N ALA A 160 6.42 -8.98 -2.00
CA ALA A 160 6.64 -10.24 -1.29
C ALA A 160 5.32 -10.86 -0.79
N SER A 161 4.34 -10.03 -0.43
CA SER A 161 3.00 -10.47 -0.01
C SER A 161 2.16 -10.98 -1.17
N LEU A 162 2.19 -10.30 -2.33
CA LEU A 162 1.53 -10.75 -3.55
C LEU A 162 2.11 -12.09 -4.01
N ASN A 163 3.44 -12.20 -4.06
CA ASN A 163 4.11 -13.47 -4.37
C ASN A 163 3.61 -14.61 -3.47
N HIS A 164 3.58 -14.36 -2.16
CA HIS A 164 3.12 -15.35 -1.20
C HIS A 164 1.65 -15.74 -1.46
N TYR A 165 0.78 -14.75 -1.68
CA TYR A 165 -0.65 -14.95 -1.95
C TYR A 165 -0.87 -15.80 -3.20
N LEU A 166 -0.23 -15.45 -4.33
CA LEU A 166 -0.36 -16.18 -5.60
C LEU A 166 0.09 -17.64 -5.45
N LYS A 167 1.23 -17.87 -4.78
CA LYS A 167 1.76 -19.22 -4.55
C LYS A 167 0.92 -20.03 -3.55
N SER A 168 0.43 -19.42 -2.48
CA SER A 168 -0.35 -20.14 -1.45
C SER A 168 -1.74 -20.51 -1.93
N HIS A 169 -2.38 -19.67 -2.75
CA HIS A 169 -3.68 -19.91 -3.34
C HIS A 169 -3.61 -20.69 -4.67
N GLN A 170 -2.40 -21.03 -5.13
CA GLN A 170 -2.16 -21.76 -6.39
C GLN A 170 -2.80 -21.06 -7.59
N VAL A 171 -2.72 -19.73 -7.63
CA VAL A 171 -3.23 -18.93 -8.73
C VAL A 171 -2.41 -19.25 -10.00
N PRO A 172 -3.02 -19.79 -11.06
CA PRO A 172 -2.30 -20.22 -12.26
C PRO A 172 -2.03 -19.03 -13.18
N CYS A 173 -1.06 -18.19 -12.83
CA CYS A 173 -0.66 -17.05 -13.65
C CYS A 173 0.86 -16.92 -13.79
N ASP A 174 1.30 -16.45 -14.94
CA ASP A 174 2.62 -15.88 -15.19
C ASP A 174 2.61 -14.44 -14.69
N TRP A 175 3.21 -14.23 -13.51
CA TRP A 175 3.25 -12.93 -12.87
C TRP A 175 4.50 -12.15 -13.25
N ASN A 176 4.31 -11.03 -13.97
CA ASN A 176 5.33 -10.04 -14.22
C ASN A 176 5.07 -8.81 -13.34
N TRP A 177 6.13 -8.20 -12.84
CA TRP A 177 6.00 -6.99 -12.03
C TRP A 177 7.12 -6.00 -12.32
N VAL A 178 6.81 -4.72 -12.11
CA VAL A 178 7.78 -3.62 -12.11
C VAL A 178 7.61 -2.87 -10.81
N ALA A 179 8.70 -2.53 -10.15
CA ALA A 179 8.66 -1.74 -8.93
C ALA A 179 9.47 -0.47 -9.08
N ASN A 180 9.14 0.52 -8.26
CA ASN A 180 9.89 1.74 -8.12
C ASN A 180 10.05 2.09 -6.64
N THR A 181 11.14 2.77 -6.33
CA THR A 181 11.40 3.48 -5.09
C THR A 181 12.48 4.54 -5.38
N LEU A 182 12.69 5.50 -4.47
CA LEU A 182 13.95 6.26 -4.45
C LEU A 182 15.13 5.29 -4.49
N ASN A 183 16.04 5.50 -5.43
CA ASN A 183 17.14 4.58 -5.69
C ASN A 183 18.15 4.59 -4.53
N PRO A 184 18.31 3.45 -3.81
CA PRO A 184 19.25 3.37 -2.68
C PRO A 184 20.72 3.47 -3.11
N TYR A 185 21.01 3.34 -4.40
CA TYR A 185 22.37 3.38 -4.97
C TYR A 185 22.71 4.72 -5.63
N HIS A 186 21.83 5.72 -5.53
CA HIS A 186 22.05 7.06 -6.10
C HIS A 186 22.57 8.03 -5.04
N GLU A 187 23.80 8.51 -5.18
CA GLU A 187 24.51 9.30 -4.14
C GLU A 187 23.82 10.61 -3.75
N ALA A 188 23.01 11.20 -4.64
CA ALA A 188 22.31 12.44 -4.36
C ALA A 188 21.00 12.25 -3.56
N ASN A 189 20.54 11.01 -3.38
CA ASN A 189 19.33 10.75 -2.60
C ASN A 189 19.65 10.81 -1.10
N ASP A 190 18.79 11.48 -0.34
CA ASP A 190 18.92 11.57 1.11
C ASP A 190 18.67 10.21 1.75
N THR A 191 19.64 9.71 2.53
CA THR A 191 19.54 8.44 3.25
C THR A 191 18.46 8.45 4.32
N LEU A 192 18.03 9.63 4.80
CA LEU A 192 16.89 9.78 5.72
C LEU A 192 15.53 9.57 5.03
N MET A 193 15.48 9.73 3.70
CA MET A 193 14.26 9.54 2.91
C MET A 193 14.14 8.12 2.34
N MET A 194 15.18 7.29 2.49
CA MET A 194 15.26 5.95 1.92
C MET A 194 15.16 4.86 2.98
N ILE A 195 14.61 3.71 2.58
CA ILE A 195 14.60 2.52 3.42
C ILE A 195 15.89 1.73 3.17
N MET A 196 16.63 1.47 4.25
CA MET A 196 17.97 0.84 4.21
C MET A 196 17.97 -0.65 3.84
N ASP A 197 16.83 -1.35 3.94
CA ASP A 197 16.74 -2.77 3.60
C ASP A 197 16.54 -2.94 2.08
N ASP A 198 17.63 -3.15 1.35
CA ASP A 198 17.66 -3.25 -0.10
C ASP A 198 17.72 -4.69 -0.62
N ARG A 199 17.58 -5.70 0.26
CA ARG A 199 17.87 -7.09 -0.11
C ARG A 199 17.00 -7.61 -1.25
N LEU A 200 15.70 -7.28 -1.25
CA LEU A 200 14.84 -7.66 -2.37
C LEU A 200 15.29 -6.91 -3.64
N ILE A 201 15.52 -5.60 -3.53
CA ILE A 201 15.97 -4.73 -4.62
C ILE A 201 17.23 -5.29 -5.29
N ALA A 202 18.28 -5.55 -4.51
CA ALA A 202 19.56 -6.07 -5.01
C ALA A 202 19.40 -7.42 -5.75
N ASN A 203 18.56 -8.32 -5.25
CA ASN A 203 18.36 -9.65 -5.85
C ASN A 203 17.37 -9.63 -7.02
N THR A 204 16.62 -8.55 -7.19
CA THR A 204 15.59 -8.40 -8.23
C THR A 204 15.79 -7.14 -9.07
N LEU A 205 17.01 -6.60 -9.12
CA LEU A 205 17.31 -5.30 -9.70
C LEU A 205 16.74 -5.07 -11.12
N PRO A 206 16.71 -6.05 -12.04
CA PRO A 206 16.11 -5.86 -13.37
C PRO A 206 14.62 -5.52 -13.37
N TRP A 207 13.89 -5.80 -12.28
CA TRP A 207 12.47 -5.49 -12.11
C TRP A 207 12.23 -4.13 -11.43
N TRP A 208 13.30 -3.42 -11.04
CA TRP A 208 13.21 -2.08 -10.44
C TRP A 208 13.50 -0.98 -11.47
N TYR A 209 12.56 -0.04 -11.58
CA TYR A 209 12.64 1.10 -12.46
C TYR A 209 12.94 2.37 -11.65
N PHE A 210 14.13 2.93 -11.84
CA PHE A 210 14.60 4.14 -11.15
C PHE A 210 14.48 5.43 -11.99
N GLY A 211 13.80 5.37 -13.13
CA GLY A 211 13.66 6.53 -14.01
C GLY A 211 14.90 6.84 -14.86
N PRO A 212 14.78 7.76 -15.84
CA PRO A 212 15.87 8.08 -16.76
C PRO A 212 17.07 8.77 -16.11
N ASP A 213 16.86 9.46 -14.98
CA ASP A 213 17.91 10.09 -14.17
C ASP A 213 18.41 9.19 -13.03
N ASN A 214 17.88 7.96 -12.93
CA ASN A 214 18.26 6.96 -11.96
C ASN A 214 18.02 7.37 -10.48
N THR A 215 17.24 8.43 -10.23
CA THR A 215 16.92 8.90 -8.87
C THR A 215 15.83 8.05 -8.20
N GLY A 216 14.91 7.51 -9.00
CA GLY A 216 13.72 6.82 -8.54
C GLY A 216 12.59 7.75 -8.09
N ASP A 217 12.72 9.07 -8.29
CA ASP A 217 11.72 10.05 -7.87
C ASP A 217 10.47 10.05 -8.78
N VAL A 218 9.37 9.50 -8.25
CA VAL A 218 8.05 9.43 -8.90
C VAL A 218 7.39 10.79 -9.12
N MET A 219 7.87 11.83 -8.44
CA MET A 219 7.26 13.16 -8.52
C MET A 219 7.71 13.96 -9.74
N THR A 220 8.52 13.36 -10.61
CA THR A 220 9.01 14.02 -11.83
C THR A 220 8.26 13.54 -13.08
N LEU A 221 7.94 14.47 -13.98
CA LEU A 221 7.32 14.13 -15.27
C LEU A 221 8.20 13.19 -16.13
N LYS A 222 9.52 13.31 -16.00
CA LYS A 222 10.48 12.42 -16.67
C LYS A 222 10.36 10.98 -16.19
N HIS A 223 10.14 10.78 -14.88
CA HIS A 223 9.88 9.47 -14.33
C HIS A 223 8.57 8.89 -14.88
N LEU A 224 7.46 9.63 -14.79
CA LEU A 224 6.16 9.20 -15.29
C LEU A 224 6.22 8.78 -16.77
N THR A 225 6.69 9.67 -17.64
CA THR A 225 6.77 9.39 -19.09
C THR A 225 7.71 8.23 -19.40
N GLY A 226 8.83 8.11 -18.68
CA GLY A 226 9.74 6.99 -18.83
C GLY A 226 9.13 5.67 -18.35
N LEU A 227 8.38 5.67 -17.23
CA LEU A 227 7.70 4.48 -16.72
C LEU A 227 6.63 4.00 -17.68
N GLN A 228 5.81 4.92 -18.24
CA GLN A 228 4.83 4.59 -19.28
C GLN A 228 5.48 3.88 -20.47
N ASN A 229 6.62 4.40 -20.95
CA ASN A 229 7.37 3.75 -22.03
C ASN A 229 7.92 2.39 -21.60
N PHE A 230 8.42 2.27 -20.37
CA PHE A 230 9.00 1.03 -19.85
C PHE A 230 7.96 -0.10 -19.75
N VAL A 231 6.76 0.20 -19.26
CA VAL A 231 5.66 -0.78 -19.13
C VAL A 231 4.84 -0.96 -20.41
N SER A 232 5.11 -0.18 -21.47
CA SER A 232 4.35 -0.26 -22.74
C SER A 232 4.40 -1.61 -23.45
N ASN A 233 5.36 -2.47 -23.11
CA ASN A 233 5.46 -3.83 -23.63
C ASN A 233 4.58 -4.83 -22.86
N MET A 234 4.01 -4.44 -21.72
CA MET A 234 2.99 -5.23 -21.03
C MET A 234 1.69 -5.14 -21.81
N THR A 235 0.99 -6.27 -21.95
CA THR A 235 -0.33 -6.34 -22.61
C THR A 235 -1.34 -5.41 -21.95
N THR A 236 -1.36 -5.42 -20.62
CA THR A 236 -2.16 -4.55 -19.76
C THR A 236 -1.57 -4.58 -18.35
N VAL A 237 -1.73 -3.51 -17.57
CA VAL A 237 -1.35 -3.47 -16.15
C VAL A 237 -2.61 -3.69 -15.31
N HIS A 238 -2.65 -4.78 -14.56
CA HIS A 238 -3.86 -5.18 -13.82
C HIS A 238 -3.92 -4.63 -12.40
N LEU A 239 -2.76 -4.35 -11.81
CA LEU A 239 -2.66 -3.89 -10.44
C LEU A 239 -1.57 -2.83 -10.33
N VAL A 240 -1.93 -1.68 -9.77
CA VAL A 240 -0.96 -0.71 -9.28
C VAL A 240 -1.06 -0.65 -7.75
N THR A 241 0.07 -0.67 -7.05
CA THR A 241 0.12 -0.35 -5.61
C THR A 241 1.02 0.85 -5.37
N ALA A 242 0.73 1.60 -4.32
CA ALA A 242 1.51 2.76 -3.90
C ALA A 242 1.56 2.83 -2.37
N ASP A 243 2.75 2.67 -1.79
CA ASP A 243 3.00 2.69 -0.33
C ASP A 243 3.92 3.86 0.08
N GLY A 244 3.98 4.92 -0.74
CA GLY A 244 4.83 6.08 -0.52
C GLY A 244 4.50 6.89 0.72
N SER A 245 5.54 7.53 1.29
CA SER A 245 5.42 8.45 2.42
C SER A 245 6.69 9.28 2.59
N PHE A 246 6.56 10.38 3.32
CA PHE A 246 7.69 11.13 3.87
C PHE A 246 7.76 10.98 5.40
N ASP A 247 8.93 11.25 5.98
CA ASP A 247 9.04 11.43 7.43
C ASP A 247 8.38 12.75 7.83
N CYS A 248 7.28 12.64 8.59
CA CYS A 248 6.50 13.77 9.08
C CYS A 248 6.67 13.97 10.60
N GLN A 249 7.68 13.38 11.23
CA GLN A 249 7.88 13.49 12.69
C GLN A 249 8.02 14.93 13.18
N GLY A 250 8.58 15.83 12.35
CA GLY A 250 8.71 17.25 12.67
C GLY A 250 7.40 18.02 12.67
N ASN A 251 6.36 17.53 11.98
CA ASN A 251 5.03 18.14 11.94
C ASN A 251 3.93 17.10 11.66
N PRO A 252 3.62 16.22 12.64
CA PRO A 252 2.67 15.12 12.44
C PRO A 252 1.23 15.58 12.27
N GLY A 253 0.90 16.82 12.65
CA GLY A 253 -0.43 17.42 12.47
C GLY A 253 -0.74 17.79 11.02
N GLU A 254 0.30 18.02 10.21
CA GLU A 254 0.23 18.41 8.79
C GLU A 254 0.64 17.29 7.83
N GLN A 255 0.70 16.04 8.32
CA GLN A 255 1.12 14.89 7.53
C GLN A 255 0.32 14.73 6.22
N GLU A 256 -0.97 15.03 6.26
CA GLU A 256 -1.84 14.90 5.10
C GLU A 256 -1.46 15.91 3.99
N ALA A 257 -1.33 17.19 4.32
CA ALA A 257 -0.82 18.21 3.40
C ALA A 257 0.58 17.89 2.86
N LEU A 258 1.51 17.50 3.73
CA LEU A 258 2.92 17.25 3.38
C LEU A 258 3.09 16.09 2.40
N VAL A 259 2.30 15.03 2.54
CA VAL A 259 2.38 13.85 1.67
C VAL A 259 1.51 13.97 0.42
N SER A 260 0.56 14.93 0.40
CA SER A 260 -0.38 15.08 -0.71
C SER A 260 0.24 15.21 -2.12
N PRO A 261 1.40 15.88 -2.34
CA PRO A 261 2.00 15.91 -3.67
C PRO A 261 2.47 14.54 -4.15
N LEU A 262 2.96 13.69 -3.23
CA LEU A 262 3.36 12.32 -3.55
C LEU A 262 2.16 11.46 -3.91
N HIS A 263 1.11 11.46 -3.08
CA HIS A 263 -0.11 10.71 -3.37
C HIS A 263 -0.76 11.14 -4.69
N TYR A 264 -0.71 12.44 -5.02
CA TYR A 264 -1.16 12.94 -6.31
C TYR A 264 -0.34 12.35 -7.46
N CYS A 265 0.99 12.36 -7.38
CA CYS A 265 1.87 11.79 -8.40
C CYS A 265 1.69 10.26 -8.54
N GLU A 266 1.57 9.54 -7.43
CA GLU A 266 1.29 8.09 -7.42
C GLU A 266 -0.07 7.79 -8.08
N THR A 267 -1.10 8.57 -7.78
CA THR A 267 -2.45 8.41 -8.35
C THR A 267 -2.48 8.74 -9.84
N VAL A 268 -1.87 9.85 -10.26
CA VAL A 268 -1.75 10.20 -11.69
C VAL A 268 -0.99 9.11 -12.42
N THR A 269 0.12 8.63 -11.85
CA THR A 269 0.89 7.52 -12.44
C THR A 269 0.03 6.28 -12.59
N ALA A 270 -0.71 5.88 -11.55
CA ALA A 270 -1.61 4.73 -11.60
C ALA A 270 -2.66 4.88 -12.71
N LEU A 271 -3.38 6.00 -12.76
CA LEU A 271 -4.42 6.26 -13.77
C LEU A 271 -3.87 6.28 -15.21
N MET A 272 -2.59 6.61 -15.40
CA MET A 272 -1.96 6.70 -16.72
C MET A 272 -1.39 5.37 -17.24
N ILE A 273 -1.23 4.35 -16.38
CA ILE A 273 -0.65 3.06 -16.76
C ILE A 273 -1.59 1.87 -16.55
N LEU A 274 -2.57 2.00 -15.66
CA LEU A 274 -3.50 0.93 -15.34
C LEU A 274 -4.41 0.63 -16.54
N GLY A 275 -4.59 -0.65 -16.84
CA GLY A 275 -5.57 -1.10 -17.83
C GLY A 275 -7.00 -0.92 -17.34
N ALA A 276 -7.95 -0.86 -18.27
CA ALA A 276 -9.37 -0.89 -17.92
C ALA A 276 -9.70 -2.16 -17.12
N GLY A 277 -10.51 -2.03 -16.07
CA GLY A 277 -10.81 -3.13 -15.14
C GLY A 277 -9.71 -3.44 -14.12
N GLY A 278 -8.57 -2.73 -14.14
CA GLY A 278 -7.49 -2.90 -13.17
C GLY A 278 -7.80 -2.31 -11.79
N SER A 279 -7.01 -2.73 -10.80
CA SER A 279 -7.12 -2.28 -9.40
C SER A 279 -5.99 -1.34 -9.00
N PHE A 280 -6.29 -0.39 -8.11
CA PHE A 280 -5.31 0.49 -7.49
C PHE A 280 -5.39 0.43 -5.96
N VAL A 281 -4.25 0.20 -5.30
CA VAL A 281 -4.13 0.22 -3.84
C VAL A 281 -3.20 1.35 -3.43
N LEU A 282 -3.75 2.37 -2.78
CA LEU A 282 -3.02 3.56 -2.32
C LEU A 282 -3.02 3.62 -0.79
N LYS A 283 -1.84 3.73 -0.18
CA LYS A 283 -1.72 4.08 1.23
C LYS A 283 -2.12 5.55 1.42
N MET A 284 -3.07 5.79 2.32
CA MET A 284 -3.48 7.13 2.73
C MET A 284 -3.34 7.29 4.26
N PHE A 285 -3.32 8.55 4.72
CA PHE A 285 -3.32 8.90 6.13
C PHE A 285 -4.73 9.32 6.57
N THR A 286 -4.86 10.51 7.16
CA THR A 286 -6.15 11.15 7.34
C THR A 286 -6.68 11.68 6.01
N LEU A 287 -7.98 12.00 6.00
CA LEU A 287 -8.74 12.43 4.82
C LEU A 287 -9.56 13.69 5.16
N PHE A 288 -8.95 14.64 5.88
CA PHE A 288 -9.63 15.83 6.38
C PHE A 288 -9.39 17.08 5.53
N GLU A 289 -8.34 17.10 4.75
CA GLU A 289 -7.93 18.27 3.98
C GLU A 289 -8.49 18.21 2.55
N HIS A 290 -8.56 19.38 1.92
CA HIS A 290 -9.09 19.50 0.55
C HIS A 290 -8.30 18.64 -0.44
N CYS A 291 -7.00 18.46 -0.25
CA CYS A 291 -6.14 17.68 -1.14
C CYS A 291 -6.55 16.21 -1.20
N SER A 292 -6.79 15.57 -0.05
CA SER A 292 -7.31 14.20 0.00
C SER A 292 -8.74 14.11 -0.50
N THR A 293 -9.58 15.11 -0.18
CA THR A 293 -10.97 15.14 -0.64
C THR A 293 -11.06 15.19 -2.17
N ASN A 294 -10.25 16.04 -2.81
CA ASN A 294 -10.18 16.14 -4.26
C ASN A 294 -9.61 14.86 -4.89
N LEU A 295 -8.60 14.25 -4.26
CA LEU A 295 -8.03 12.99 -4.73
C LEU A 295 -9.07 11.84 -4.67
N LEU A 296 -9.83 11.76 -3.59
CA LEU A 296 -10.91 10.78 -3.44
C LEU A 296 -12.04 11.01 -4.45
N PHE A 297 -12.37 12.26 -4.76
CA PHE A 297 -13.33 12.57 -5.81
C PHE A 297 -12.84 12.08 -7.18
N LEU A 298 -11.58 12.36 -7.53
CA LEU A 298 -10.95 11.86 -8.75
C LEU A 298 -11.02 10.33 -8.82
N LEU A 299 -10.65 9.63 -7.74
CA LEU A 299 -10.71 8.17 -7.67
C LEU A 299 -12.14 7.63 -7.82
N ASN A 300 -13.13 8.24 -7.15
CA ASN A 300 -14.53 7.83 -7.26
C ASN A 300 -15.12 8.06 -8.66
N CYS A 301 -14.62 9.05 -9.41
CA CYS A 301 -15.00 9.23 -10.80
C CYS A 301 -14.31 8.22 -11.74
N SER A 302 -13.13 7.73 -11.37
CA SER A 302 -12.27 6.89 -12.24
C SER A 302 -12.46 5.38 -12.05
N PHE A 303 -12.85 4.94 -10.85
CA PHE A 303 -13.00 3.52 -10.50
C PHE A 303 -14.46 3.14 -10.27
N GLU A 304 -14.84 1.90 -10.55
CA GLU A 304 -16.20 1.39 -10.33
C GLU A 304 -16.57 1.35 -8.84
N GLU A 305 -15.67 0.84 -8.01
CA GLU A 305 -15.81 0.77 -6.56
C GLU A 305 -14.60 1.40 -5.87
N VAL A 306 -14.85 2.15 -4.79
CA VAL A 306 -13.79 2.75 -3.96
C VAL A 306 -14.05 2.42 -2.50
N HIS A 307 -13.04 1.85 -1.84
CA HIS A 307 -13.08 1.48 -0.44
C HIS A 307 -11.99 2.18 0.35
N ILE A 308 -12.34 2.70 1.51
CA ILE A 308 -11.40 3.09 2.56
C ILE A 308 -11.31 1.94 3.55
N PHE A 309 -10.11 1.40 3.73
CA PHE A 309 -9.88 0.25 4.59
C PHE A 309 -8.71 0.51 5.54
N LYS A 310 -8.93 0.28 6.84
CA LYS A 310 -7.86 0.27 7.85
C LYS A 310 -7.63 -1.18 8.28
N PRO A 311 -6.62 -1.89 7.71
CA PRO A 311 -6.29 -3.25 8.09
C PRO A 311 -6.09 -3.38 9.60
N ALA A 312 -6.54 -4.47 10.21
CA ALA A 312 -6.36 -4.79 11.62
C ALA A 312 -4.87 -4.79 12.00
N THR A 313 -4.02 -5.17 11.04
CA THR A 313 -2.56 -5.20 11.18
C THR A 313 -1.91 -3.82 11.09
N SER A 314 -2.65 -2.75 10.78
CA SER A 314 -2.20 -1.35 10.90
C SER A 314 -2.21 -0.91 12.37
N LYS A 315 -1.17 -0.20 12.84
CA LYS A 315 -1.10 0.20 14.26
C LYS A 315 -2.29 1.09 14.60
N ALA A 316 -2.99 0.74 15.69
CA ALA A 316 -4.16 1.51 16.15
C ALA A 316 -3.80 2.88 16.70
N GLY A 317 -2.56 3.07 17.21
CA GLY A 317 -2.07 4.35 17.71
C GLY A 317 -1.59 5.33 16.62
N ASN A 318 -1.70 4.94 15.34
CA ASN A 318 -1.45 5.80 14.19
C ASN A 318 -2.75 6.40 13.68
#